data_AF-A0A1H5ZF30-F1
#
_entry.id   AF-A0A1H5ZF30-F1
#
_cell.length_a   1.000
_cell.length_b   1.000
_cell.length_c   1.000
_cell.angle_alpha   90.00
_cell.angle_beta   90.00
_cell.angle_gamma   90.00
#
_symmetry.space_group_name_H-M   'P 1'
#
loop_
_entity.id
_entity.type
_entity.pdbx_description
1 polymer ?
#
loop_
_entity_poly.entity_id
_entity_poly.type
_entity_poly.pdbx_seq_one_letter_code
_entity_poly.pdbx_strand_id
1 'polypeptide(L)'
;MQNQLKNEIRAIISGKGEVRYGAAIQAATSYLGDGAPTSPKSQISKQIRDEETQKLENFILENNLWIVDIEFSNYVSEGAEQRVFLKGNDRVIKLNDAIYYGSWKEYFYTFCFITFSFQILPTSF
;
A
#
# COMPACT_ATOMS: atom_id res chain seq x y z
N MET A 1 8.26 -24.41 12.17
CA MET A 1 7.34 -23.97 11.09
C MET A 1 6.50 -22.74 11.47
N GLN A 2 5.55 -22.78 12.44
CA GLN A 2 4.73 -21.59 12.79
C GLN A 2 5.54 -20.35 13.21
N ASN A 3 6.62 -20.53 13.98
CA ASN A 3 7.45 -19.41 14.43
C ASN A 3 8.29 -18.77 13.29
N GLN A 4 8.62 -19.52 12.23
CA GLN A 4 9.39 -18.99 11.10
C GLN A 4 8.51 -18.09 10.24
N LEU A 5 7.32 -18.56 9.85
CA LEU A 5 6.35 -17.76 9.10
C LEU A 5 5.95 -16.47 9.86
N LYS A 6 5.76 -16.57 11.18
CA LYS A 6 5.47 -15.40 12.03
C LYS A 6 6.61 -14.39 12.02
N ASN A 7 7.86 -14.85 12.03
CA ASN A 7 9.04 -13.98 12.00
C ASN A 7 9.24 -13.35 10.62
N GLU A 8 8.96 -14.08 9.54
CA GLU A 8 9.00 -13.56 8.17
C GLU A 8 7.94 -12.49 7.93
N ILE A 9 6.68 -12.73 8.33
CA ILE A 9 5.60 -11.74 8.24
C ILE A 9 5.98 -10.48 9.02
N ARG A 10 6.53 -10.63 10.24
CA ARG A 10 7.01 -9.50 11.04
C ARG A 10 8.14 -8.74 10.37
N ALA A 11 9.11 -9.45 9.78
CA ALA A 11 10.21 -8.81 9.07
C ALA A 11 9.70 -7.98 7.91
N ILE A 12 8.75 -8.50 7.14
CA ILE A 12 8.12 -7.81 6.00
C ILE A 12 7.34 -6.57 6.45
N ILE A 13 6.46 -6.70 7.43
CA ILE A 13 5.66 -5.57 7.94
C ILE A 13 6.57 -4.48 8.53
N SER A 14 7.70 -4.87 9.12
CA SER A 14 8.66 -3.94 9.72
C SER A 14 9.67 -3.36 8.72
N GLY A 15 9.54 -3.67 7.42
CA GLY A 15 10.50 -3.23 6.39
C GLY A 15 11.89 -3.88 6.50
N LYS A 16 12.05 -4.94 7.32
CA LYS A 16 13.30 -5.69 7.51
C LYS A 16 13.42 -6.90 6.58
N GLY A 17 12.38 -7.21 5.82
CA GLY A 17 12.35 -8.27 4.81
C GLY A 17 11.85 -7.70 3.48
N GLU A 18 12.42 -8.17 2.37
CA GLU A 18 12.05 -7.73 1.03
C GLU A 18 10.80 -8.47 0.52
N VAL A 19 9.78 -7.71 0.10
CA VAL A 19 8.67 -8.24 -0.69
C VAL A 19 8.91 -7.85 -2.14
N ARG A 20 8.71 -8.79 -3.07
CA ARG A 20 8.82 -8.49 -4.51
C ARG A 20 7.83 -7.37 -4.86
N TYR A 21 8.36 -6.24 -5.33
CA TYR A 21 7.61 -5.00 -5.63
C TYR A 21 7.03 -4.24 -4.41
N GLY A 22 7.42 -4.57 -3.17
CA GLY A 22 6.89 -3.94 -1.94
C GLY A 22 7.74 -2.80 -1.35
N ALA A 23 8.96 -2.59 -1.83
CA ALA A 23 9.92 -1.65 -1.23
C ALA A 23 9.38 -0.20 -1.12
N ALA A 24 8.69 0.28 -2.16
CA ALA A 24 8.09 1.62 -2.14
C ALA A 24 6.97 1.75 -1.10
N ILE A 25 6.16 0.71 -0.94
CA ILE A 25 5.05 0.68 0.03
C ILE A 25 5.60 0.59 1.46
N GLN A 26 6.65 -0.21 1.67
CA GLN A 26 7.34 -0.31 2.95
C GLN A 26 8.00 1.03 3.31
N ALA A 27 8.65 1.71 2.36
CA ALA A 27 9.24 3.03 2.57
C ALA A 27 8.19 4.08 2.94
N ALA A 28 7.07 4.13 2.20
CA ALA A 28 5.95 5.02 2.50
C ALA A 28 5.35 4.72 3.89
N THR A 29 5.20 3.44 4.24
CA THR A 29 4.68 3.00 5.55
C THR A 29 5.61 3.38 6.70
N SER A 30 6.92 3.28 6.50
CA SER A 30 7.93 3.75 7.45
C SER A 30 7.87 5.27 7.63
N TYR A 31 7.76 6.01 6.53
CA TYR A 31 7.62 7.48 6.57
C TYR A 31 6.37 7.93 7.36
N LEU A 32 5.27 7.18 7.28
CA LEU A 32 4.08 7.40 8.12
C LEU A 32 4.31 7.05 9.60
N GLY A 33 5.18 6.09 9.89
CA GLY A 33 5.44 5.52 11.21
C GLY A 33 6.31 6.35 12.14
N ASP A 34 7.13 7.26 11.61
CA ASP A 34 8.04 8.11 12.41
C ASP A 34 7.32 9.25 13.14
N GLY A 35 5.99 9.37 13.01
CA GLY A 35 5.24 10.51 13.52
C GLY A 35 3.89 10.23 14.17
N ALA A 36 3.64 9.06 14.80
CA ALA A 36 2.41 8.83 15.57
C ALA A 36 2.63 8.13 16.93
N PRO A 37 2.09 8.66 18.05
CA PRO A 37 2.22 8.08 19.38
C PRO A 37 1.38 6.80 19.54
N THR A 38 1.87 5.91 20.38
CA THR A 38 1.22 4.66 20.77
C THR A 38 0.15 4.93 21.84
N SER A 39 -1.13 4.63 21.58
CA SER A 39 -2.27 4.49 22.53
C SER A 39 -3.27 5.67 22.66
N PRO A 40 -4.47 5.50 23.26
CA PRO A 40 -5.71 5.22 22.53
C PRO A 40 -6.83 6.19 22.94
N LYS A 41 -7.14 7.19 22.13
CA LYS A 41 -8.38 7.97 22.30
C LYS A 41 -8.83 8.50 20.95
N SER A 42 -9.78 7.81 20.33
CA SER A 42 -10.87 8.44 19.56
C SER A 42 -10.47 9.64 18.68
N GLN A 43 -9.29 9.65 18.06
CA GLN A 43 -9.02 10.56 16.98
C GLN A 43 -9.89 10.06 15.84
N ILE A 44 -10.82 10.89 15.42
CA ILE A 44 -11.77 10.60 14.35
C ILE A 44 -10.93 10.11 13.17
N SER A 45 -11.12 8.87 12.73
CA SER A 45 -10.31 8.20 11.69
C SER A 45 -10.00 9.10 10.49
N LYS A 46 -10.94 9.99 10.16
CA LYS A 46 -10.79 11.04 9.15
C LYS A 46 -9.59 11.98 9.38
N GLN A 47 -9.38 12.47 10.61
CA GLN A 47 -8.25 13.35 10.94
C GLN A 47 -6.90 12.65 10.77
N ILE A 48 -6.80 11.38 11.19
CA ILE A 48 -5.58 10.57 11.01
C ILE A 48 -5.30 10.40 9.51
N ARG A 49 -6.32 10.05 8.72
CA ARG A 49 -6.16 9.85 7.29
C ARG A 49 -5.78 11.15 6.57
N ASP A 50 -6.32 12.29 6.96
CA ASP A 50 -5.97 13.59 6.39
C ASP A 50 -4.49 13.96 6.68
N GLU A 51 -4.01 13.75 7.91
CA GLU A 51 -2.60 13.95 8.28
C GLU A 51 -1.66 13.01 7.53
N GLU A 52 -2.00 11.72 7.43
CA GLU A 52 -1.23 10.75 6.67
C GLU A 52 -1.22 11.07 5.17
N THR A 53 -2.32 11.60 4.62
CA THR A 53 -2.39 12.04 3.22
C THR A 53 -1.35 13.13 2.94
N GLN A 54 -1.28 14.15 3.79
CA GLN A 54 -0.29 15.24 3.65
C GLN A 54 1.15 14.72 3.74
N LYS A 55 1.43 13.81 4.68
CA LYS A 55 2.74 13.16 4.78
C LYS A 55 3.08 12.38 3.50
N LEU A 56 2.13 11.64 2.94
CA LEU A 56 2.34 10.90 1.70
C LEU A 56 2.57 11.81 0.51
N GLU A 57 1.81 12.90 0.38
CA GLU A 57 2.02 13.88 -0.68
C GLU A 57 3.44 14.48 -0.62
N ASN A 58 3.91 14.84 0.57
CA ASN A 58 5.29 15.31 0.77
C ASN A 58 6.32 14.25 0.39
N PHE A 59 6.15 13.02 0.87
CA PHE A 59 7.03 11.90 0.52
C PHE A 59 7.09 11.65 -0.99
N ILE A 60 5.93 11.64 -1.66
CA ILE A 60 5.82 11.43 -3.10
C ILE A 60 6.49 12.57 -3.86
N LEU A 61 6.31 13.82 -3.41
CA LEU A 61 6.94 15.00 -4.00
C LEU A 61 8.46 14.97 -3.85
N GLU A 62 8.97 14.74 -2.63
CA GLU A 62 10.39 14.67 -2.30
C GLU A 62 11.13 13.59 -3.10
N ASN A 63 10.44 12.48 -3.39
CA ASN A 63 11.01 11.32 -4.10
C ASN A 63 10.62 11.27 -5.59
N ASN A 64 9.91 12.27 -6.11
CA ASN A 64 9.43 12.34 -7.50
C ASN A 64 8.66 11.07 -7.94
N LEU A 65 7.70 10.65 -7.12
CA LEU A 65 6.92 9.40 -7.31
C LEU A 65 5.53 9.63 -7.94
N TRP A 66 5.18 10.86 -8.31
CA TRP A 66 3.90 11.15 -8.98
C TRP A 66 3.84 10.50 -10.36
N ILE A 67 2.76 9.76 -10.62
CA ILE A 67 2.48 9.18 -11.94
C ILE A 67 1.61 10.18 -12.71
N VAL A 68 2.16 10.77 -13.76
CA VAL A 68 1.49 11.79 -14.60
C VAL A 68 0.98 11.25 -15.93
N ASP A 69 1.37 10.03 -16.31
CA ASP A 69 1.10 9.40 -17.61
C ASP A 69 -0.04 8.36 -17.53
N ILE A 70 -1.19 8.76 -17.00
CA ILE A 70 -2.38 7.90 -16.95
C ILE A 70 -3.34 8.28 -18.08
N GLU A 71 -3.45 7.39 -19.08
CA GLU A 71 -4.45 7.52 -20.15
C GLU A 71 -5.80 6.99 -19.66
N PHE A 72 -6.65 7.88 -19.14
CA PHE A 72 -7.98 7.50 -18.64
C PHE A 72 -8.90 6.93 -19.73
N SER A 73 -8.63 7.16 -21.02
CA SER A 73 -9.32 6.52 -22.15
C SER A 73 -9.10 5.00 -22.20
N ASN A 74 -8.02 4.50 -21.62
CA ASN A 74 -7.67 3.07 -21.60
C ASN A 74 -8.36 2.32 -20.45
N TYR A 75 -9.48 2.83 -19.95
CA TYR A 75 -10.29 2.21 -18.91
C TYR A 75 -10.71 0.78 -19.30
N VAL A 76 -10.59 -0.15 -18.36
CA VAL A 76 -10.97 -1.56 -18.52
C VAL A 76 -12.16 -1.89 -17.65
N SER A 77 -12.03 -1.65 -16.34
CA SER A 77 -13.03 -2.05 -15.36
C SER A 77 -12.85 -1.31 -14.03
N GLU A 78 -13.88 -1.37 -13.21
CA GLU A 78 -13.95 -0.79 -11.88
C GLU A 78 -14.66 -1.77 -10.92
N GLY A 79 -14.14 -1.87 -9.71
CA GLY A 79 -14.83 -2.40 -8.54
C GLY A 79 -14.87 -1.35 -7.43
N ALA A 80 -15.46 -1.69 -6.28
CA ALA A 80 -15.71 -0.73 -5.20
C ALA A 80 -14.46 0.04 -4.72
N GLU A 81 -13.27 -0.57 -4.78
CA GLU A 81 -12.01 0.04 -4.34
C GLU A 81 -10.97 0.20 -5.45
N GLN A 82 -11.25 -0.18 -6.70
CA GLN A 82 -10.21 -0.30 -7.70
C GLN A 82 -10.70 0.04 -9.09
N ARG A 83 -9.96 0.92 -9.78
CA ARG A 83 -10.10 1.16 -11.23
C ARG A 83 -8.88 0.63 -11.97
N VAL A 84 -9.10 0.02 -13.12
CA VAL A 84 -8.07 -0.64 -13.93
C VAL A 84 -8.00 0.00 -15.31
N PHE A 85 -6.79 0.34 -15.74
CA PHE A 85 -6.49 0.95 -17.04
C PHE A 85 -5.40 0.14 -17.76
N LEU A 86 -5.47 0.02 -19.09
CA LEU A 86 -4.38 -0.56 -19.87
C LEU A 86 -3.21 0.43 -19.98
N LYS A 87 -1.99 -0.10 -19.89
CA LYS A 87 -0.75 0.61 -20.19
C LYS A 87 0.01 -0.17 -21.25
N GLY A 88 -0.04 0.29 -22.49
CA GLY A 88 0.47 -0.46 -23.63
C GLY A 88 -0.32 -1.75 -23.86
N ASN A 89 0.38 -2.83 -24.26
CA ASN A 89 -0.28 -4.06 -24.70
C ASN A 89 -0.31 -5.18 -23.65
N ASP A 90 0.55 -5.12 -22.63
CA ASP A 90 0.80 -6.24 -21.70
C ASP A 90 0.71 -5.85 -20.22
N ARG A 91 0.39 -4.58 -19.91
CA ARG A 91 0.38 -4.06 -18.53
C ARG A 91 -0.91 -3.34 -18.20
N VAL A 92 -1.17 -3.25 -16.91
CA VAL A 92 -2.28 -2.48 -16.35
C VAL A 92 -1.79 -1.52 -15.28
N ILE A 93 -2.41 -0.35 -15.20
CA ILE A 93 -2.36 0.54 -14.04
C ILE A 93 -3.60 0.28 -13.21
N LYS A 94 -3.43 0.13 -11.89
CA LYS A 94 -4.53 -0.01 -10.94
C LYS A 94 -4.52 1.18 -10.00
N LEU A 95 -5.63 1.92 -9.97
CA LEU A 95 -5.85 3.01 -9.02
C LEU A 95 -6.75 2.48 -7.90
N ASN A 96 -6.18 2.29 -6.72
CA ASN A 96 -6.91 1.79 -5.57
C ASN A 96 -7.37 2.93 -4.66
N ASP A 97 -8.55 2.79 -4.09
CA ASP A 97 -9.02 3.58 -2.96
C ASP A 97 -8.94 2.74 -1.69
N ALA A 98 -8.72 3.39 -0.55
CA ALA A 98 -8.68 2.80 0.77
C ALA A 98 -9.95 3.13 1.56
N ILE A 99 -11.12 3.20 0.91
CA ILE A 99 -12.38 3.66 1.52
C ILE A 99 -12.81 2.87 2.76
N TYR A 100 -12.45 1.58 2.86
CA TYR A 100 -12.80 0.75 4.02
C TYR A 100 -11.78 0.81 5.17
N TYR A 101 -10.71 1.59 5.03
CA TYR A 101 -9.62 1.64 6.02
C TYR A 101 -9.65 2.96 6.80
N GLY A 102 -9.34 2.86 8.08
CA GLY A 102 -9.33 4.03 8.98
C GLY A 102 -8.08 4.90 8.82
N SER A 103 -7.03 4.38 8.15
CA SER A 103 -5.74 5.05 7.92
C SER A 103 -5.06 4.48 6.66
N TRP A 104 -4.18 5.25 6.04
CA TRP A 104 -3.32 4.79 4.94
C TRP A 104 -2.33 3.75 5.42
N LYS A 105 -1.85 3.86 6.67
CA LYS A 105 -0.97 2.86 7.27
C LYS A 105 -1.61 1.48 7.37
N GLU A 106 -2.86 1.41 7.82
CA GLU A 106 -3.64 0.16 7.87
C GLU A 106 -3.85 -0.43 6.47
N TYR A 107 -4.16 0.42 5.49
CA TYR A 107 -4.29 0.02 4.09
C TYR A 107 -2.98 -0.57 3.55
N PHE A 108 -1.83 0.10 3.73
CA PHE A 108 -0.54 -0.37 3.23
C PHE A 108 -0.09 -1.68 3.88
N TYR A 109 -0.32 -1.87 5.18
CA TYR A 109 -0.05 -3.15 5.83
C TYR A 109 -0.89 -4.28 5.22
N THR A 110 -2.18 -4.03 4.98
CA THR A 110 -3.07 -5.01 4.36
C THR A 110 -2.62 -5.33 2.93
N PHE A 111 -2.26 -4.30 2.15
CA PHE A 111 -1.79 -4.46 0.79
C PHE A 111 -0.46 -5.24 0.72
N CYS A 112 0.52 -4.90 1.56
CA CYS A 112 1.79 -5.63 1.67
C CYS A 112 1.56 -7.11 2.04
N PHE A 113 0.65 -7.36 2.99
CA PHE A 113 0.35 -8.72 3.43
C PHE A 113 -0.31 -9.57 2.32
N ILE A 114 -1.28 -9.02 1.60
CA ILE A 114 -1.94 -9.71 0.48
C ILE A 114 -0.93 -9.98 -0.64
N THR A 115 -0.09 -9.00 -0.97
CA THR A 115 0.96 -9.14 -2.00
C THR A 115 1.95 -10.25 -1.64
N PHE A 116 2.39 -10.31 -0.38
CA PHE A 116 3.25 -11.38 0.10
C PHE A 116 2.56 -12.75 0.08
N SER A 117 1.29 -12.81 0.49
CA SER A 117 0.52 -14.07 0.50
C SER A 117 0.38 -14.67 -0.90
N PHE A 118 0.22 -13.83 -1.92
CA PHE A 118 0.16 -14.26 -3.32
C PHE A 118 1.50 -14.78 -3.86
N GLN A 119 2.63 -14.33 -3.30
CA GLN A 119 3.97 -14.79 -3.68
C GLN A 119 4.30 -16.18 -3.11
N ILE A 120 3.73 -16.55 -1.97
CA ILE A 120 4.01 -17.84 -1.29
C ILE A 120 3.12 -18.97 -1.83
N LEU A 121 1.93 -18.64 -2.35
CA LEU A 121 1.06 -19.65 -2.94
C LEU A 121 1.60 -20.06 -4.33
N PRO A 122 1.81 -21.37 -4.59
CA PRO A 122 2.23 -21.83 -5.90
C PRO A 122 1.14 -21.42 -6.91
N THR A 123 1.54 -20.65 -7.92
CA THR A 123 0.70 -20.30 -9.06
C THR A 123 0.38 -21.57 -9.84
N SER A 124 -0.69 -22.24 -9.40
CA SER A 124 -1.30 -23.35 -10.10
C SER A 124 -2.53 -22.80 -10.80
N PHE A 125 -2.35 -22.26 -12.00
CA PHE A 125 -3.41 -22.00 -12.97
C PHE A 125 -3.13 -22.86 -14.20
#